data_AF-A0A2G9NBM2-F1
#
_entry.id   AF-A0A2G9NBM2-F1
#
_cell.length_a   1.000
_cell.length_b   1.000
_cell.length_c   1.000
_cell.angle_alpha   90.00
_cell.angle_beta   90.00
_cell.angle_gamma   90.00
#
_symmetry.space_group_name_H-M   'P 1'
#
loop_
_entity.id
_entity.type
_entity.pdbx_description
1 polymer ?
#
loop_
_entity_poly.entity_id
_entity_poly.type
_entity_poly.pdbx_seq_one_letter_code
_entity_poly.pdbx_strand_id
1 'polypeptide(L)'
;MTKELIRFIREARNRGFDDEEIRKPLIKQGWKPEIIEKALVEVEKERLRKEYRNKNRVTVYLDSEVIEILEKRAKKKLMKLPEMVEDILRRSCTNIINKPKPREQKIDDLLVTMFSKAPQGRKKKSS
;
A
#
# COMPACT_ATOMS: atom_id res chain seq x y z
N MET A 1 27.91 -13.71 -15.70
CA MET A 1 27.93 -14.47 -14.44
C MET A 1 27.10 -13.82 -13.33
N THR A 2 27.34 -12.56 -12.93
CA THR A 2 26.61 -11.95 -11.78
C THR A 2 25.09 -11.85 -11.97
N LYS A 3 24.60 -11.66 -13.19
CA LYS A 3 23.14 -11.58 -13.49
C LYS A 3 22.38 -12.87 -13.21
N GLU A 4 22.99 -14.04 -13.43
CA GLU A 4 22.36 -15.35 -13.19
C GLU A 4 22.26 -15.64 -11.69
N LEU A 5 23.32 -15.29 -10.94
CA LEU A 5 23.33 -15.37 -9.48
C LEU A 5 22.25 -14.48 -8.86
N ILE A 6 22.13 -13.23 -9.32
CA ILE A 6 21.09 -12.30 -8.87
C ILE A 6 19.69 -12.87 -9.17
N ARG A 7 19.48 -13.43 -10.37
CA ARG A 7 18.21 -14.06 -10.74
C ARG A 7 17.88 -15.24 -9.83
N PHE A 8 18.84 -16.10 -9.55
CA PHE A 8 18.67 -17.24 -8.65
C PHE A 8 18.32 -16.80 -7.22
N ILE A 9 19.06 -15.84 -6.67
CA ILE A 9 18.81 -15.29 -5.32
C ILE A 9 17.41 -14.70 -5.23
N ARG A 10 16.96 -13.95 -6.25
CA ARG A 10 15.59 -13.41 -6.29
C ARG A 10 14.55 -14.53 -6.28
N GLU A 11 14.77 -15.58 -7.05
CA GLU A 11 13.84 -16.71 -7.12
C GLU A 11 13.78 -17.49 -5.81
N ALA A 12 14.93 -17.71 -5.16
CA ALA A 12 15.00 -18.34 -3.86
C ALA A 12 14.28 -17.53 -2.77
N ARG A 13 14.50 -16.21 -2.72
CA ARG A 13 13.75 -15.33 -1.79
C ARG A 13 12.25 -15.33 -2.06
N ASN A 14 11.83 -15.35 -3.32
CA ASN A 14 10.40 -15.44 -3.67
C ASN A 14 9.77 -16.77 -3.21
N ARG A 15 10.58 -17.82 -3.04
CA ARG A 15 10.16 -19.11 -2.48
C ARG A 15 10.21 -19.15 -0.95
N GLY A 16 10.67 -18.08 -0.30
CA GLY A 16 10.69 -17.93 1.16
C GLY A 16 11.96 -18.43 1.86
N PHE A 17 13.04 -18.69 1.12
CA PHE A 17 14.31 -19.09 1.72
C PHE A 17 15.02 -17.90 2.37
N ASP A 18 15.63 -18.13 3.53
CA ASP A 18 16.43 -17.14 4.25
C ASP A 18 17.83 -16.98 3.63
N ASP A 19 18.49 -15.85 3.88
CA ASP A 19 19.77 -15.51 3.27
C ASP A 19 20.87 -16.54 3.61
N GLU A 20 20.83 -17.12 4.83
CA GLU A 20 21.74 -18.22 5.20
C GLU A 20 21.49 -19.50 4.40
N GLU A 21 20.21 -19.82 4.15
CA GLU A 21 19.80 -21.02 3.40
C GLU A 21 20.19 -20.90 1.92
N ILE A 22 20.20 -19.67 1.39
CA ILE A 22 20.67 -19.37 0.04
C ILE A 22 22.20 -19.42 -0.04
N ARG A 23 22.89 -18.96 1.01
CA ARG A 23 24.37 -18.86 1.05
C ARG A 23 25.06 -20.22 1.09
N LYS A 24 24.57 -21.16 1.91
CA LYS A 24 25.12 -22.51 2.07
C LYS A 24 25.30 -23.29 0.74
N PRO A 25 24.27 -23.45 -0.12
CA PRO A 25 24.40 -24.18 -1.37
C PRO A 25 25.30 -23.45 -2.38
N LEU A 26 25.33 -22.11 -2.38
CA LEU A 26 26.18 -21.34 -3.28
C LEU A 26 27.67 -21.50 -2.92
N ILE A 27 28.02 -21.47 -1.63
CA ILE A 27 29.39 -21.76 -1.19
C ILE A 27 29.79 -23.19 -1.55
N LYS A 28 28.88 -24.16 -1.36
CA LYS A 28 29.12 -25.57 -1.71
C LYS A 28 29.40 -25.77 -3.21
N GLN A 29 28.80 -24.95 -4.07
CA GLN A 29 29.08 -24.94 -5.51
C GLN A 29 30.36 -24.17 -5.90
N GLY A 30 31.13 -23.67 -4.93
CA GLY A 30 32.41 -22.99 -5.17
C GLY A 30 32.28 -21.50 -5.47
N TRP A 31 31.11 -20.88 -5.24
CA TRP A 31 30.99 -19.43 -5.35
C TRP A 31 31.73 -18.74 -4.20
N LYS A 32 32.49 -17.69 -4.53
CA LYS A 32 33.20 -16.90 -3.51
C LYS A 32 32.21 -16.18 -2.59
N PRO A 33 32.41 -16.20 -1.27
CA PRO A 33 31.49 -15.60 -0.30
C PRO A 33 31.31 -14.09 -0.52
N GLU A 34 32.37 -13.40 -0.94
CA GLU A 34 32.35 -11.96 -1.27
C GLU A 34 31.38 -11.62 -2.41
N ILE A 35 31.25 -12.51 -3.40
CA ILE A 35 30.39 -12.29 -4.57
C ILE A 35 28.92 -12.54 -4.18
N ILE A 36 28.68 -13.57 -3.36
CA ILE A 36 27.35 -13.89 -2.83
C ILE A 36 26.84 -12.72 -1.99
N GLU A 37 27.69 -12.18 -1.11
CA GLU A 37 27.30 -11.06 -0.24
C GLU A 37 26.94 -9.81 -1.03
N LYS A 38 27.76 -9.46 -2.03
CA LYS A 38 27.46 -8.34 -2.93
C LYS A 38 26.13 -8.55 -3.66
N ALA A 39 25.86 -9.77 -4.13
CA ALA A 39 24.62 -10.09 -4.83
C ALA A 39 23.39 -10.04 -3.91
N LEU A 40 23.48 -10.51 -2.67
CA LEU A 40 22.41 -10.42 -1.67
C LEU A 40 22.06 -8.95 -1.36
N VAL A 41 23.09 -8.13 -1.12
CA VAL A 41 22.92 -6.69 -0.87
C VAL A 41 22.32 -5.97 -2.08
N GLU A 42 22.74 -6.34 -3.30
CA GLU A 42 22.22 -5.74 -4.53
C GLU A 42 20.75 -6.09 -4.76
N VAL A 43 20.35 -7.34 -4.53
CA VAL A 43 18.94 -7.77 -4.60
C VAL A 43 18.08 -7.03 -3.58
N GLU A 44 18.57 -6.83 -2.35
CA GLU A 44 17.84 -6.05 -1.34
C GLU A 44 17.69 -4.57 -1.75
N LYS A 45 18.76 -3.95 -2.25
CA LYS A 45 18.72 -2.58 -2.78
C LYS A 45 17.74 -2.43 -3.93
N GLU A 46 17.68 -3.40 -4.83
CA GLU A 46 16.71 -3.40 -5.93
C GLU A 46 15.27 -3.56 -5.46
N ARG A 47 15.03 -4.39 -4.44
CA ARG A 47 13.70 -4.51 -3.81
C ARG A 47 13.25 -3.16 -3.25
N LEU A 48 14.10 -2.53 -2.44
CA LEU A 48 13.85 -1.20 -1.88
C LEU A 48 13.63 -0.16 -2.99
N ARG A 49 14.47 -0.14 -4.03
CA ARG A 49 14.30 0.77 -5.18
C ARG A 49 12.98 0.55 -5.93
N LYS A 50 12.49 -0.69 -6.02
CA LYS A 50 11.22 -1.01 -6.67
C LYS A 50 10.05 -0.51 -5.81
N GLU A 51 10.15 -0.62 -4.50
CA GLU A 51 9.21 -0.05 -3.52
C GLU A 51 9.12 1.48 -3.67
N TYR A 52 10.23 2.15 -4.02
CA TYR A 52 10.28 3.60 -4.24
C TYR A 52 10.19 4.06 -5.70
N ARG A 53 9.76 3.22 -6.66
CA ARG A 53 9.45 3.67 -8.04
C ARG A 53 8.13 4.44 -8.12
N ASN A 54 7.92 5.41 -7.23
CA ASN A 54 6.95 6.45 -7.49
C ASN A 54 7.58 7.35 -8.56
N LYS A 55 7.15 7.21 -9.82
CA LYS A 55 7.57 8.09 -10.93
C LYS A 55 7.39 9.57 -10.60
N ASN A 56 6.46 9.86 -9.69
CA ASN A 56 6.07 11.20 -9.28
C ASN A 56 6.45 11.41 -7.81
N ARG A 57 7.21 12.49 -7.55
CA ARG A 57 7.56 12.94 -6.20
C ARG A 57 6.81 14.22 -5.87
N VAL A 58 6.15 14.26 -4.73
CA VAL A 58 5.49 15.46 -4.19
C VAL A 58 6.18 15.82 -2.88
N THR A 59 6.59 17.09 -2.75
CA THR A 59 7.17 17.62 -1.51
C THR A 59 6.16 18.58 -0.90
N VAL A 60 5.81 18.36 0.36
CA VAL A 60 4.83 19.17 1.10
C VAL A 60 5.49 19.63 2.39
N TYR A 61 5.38 20.92 2.69
CA TYR A 61 5.76 21.48 3.98
C TYR A 61 4.50 21.59 4.83
N LEU A 62 4.59 21.13 6.07
CA LEU A 62 3.49 21.09 7.02
C LEU A 62 3.95 21.72 8.33
N ASP A 63 3.03 22.39 9.02
CA ASP A 63 3.28 22.92 10.35
C ASP A 63 3.47 21.79 11.36
N SER A 64 4.20 22.08 12.44
CA SER A 64 4.52 21.12 13.50
C SER A 64 3.27 20.49 14.13
N GLU A 65 2.22 21.29 14.34
CA GLU A 65 0.95 20.81 14.90
C GLU A 65 0.29 19.74 14.01
N VAL A 66 0.34 19.93 12.70
CA VAL A 66 -0.23 18.97 11.73
C VAL A 66 0.58 17.68 11.71
N ILE A 67 1.91 17.78 11.80
CA ILE A 67 2.81 16.63 11.87
C ILE A 67 2.49 15.78 13.10
N GLU A 68 2.34 16.41 14.28
CA GLU A 68 2.00 15.68 15.51
C GLU A 68 0.67 14.91 15.41
N ILE A 69 -0.35 15.52 14.79
CA ILE A 69 -1.65 14.87 14.59
C ILE A 69 -1.50 13.66 13.65
N LEU A 70 -0.74 13.79 12.57
CA LEU A 70 -0.49 12.71 11.62
C LEU A 70 0.31 11.57 12.28
N GLU A 71 1.30 11.88 13.10
CA GLU A 71 2.07 10.88 13.85
C GLU A 71 1.22 10.10 14.85
N LYS A 72 0.37 10.79 15.62
CA LYS A 72 -0.58 10.14 16.54
C LYS A 72 -1.50 9.18 15.77
N ARG A 73 -1.95 9.59 14.58
CA ARG A 73 -2.78 8.74 13.71
C ARG A 73 -1.99 7.54 13.17
N ALA A 74 -0.72 7.75 12.78
CA ALA A 74 0.16 6.72 12.22
C ALA A 74 0.43 5.62 13.24
N LYS A 75 0.74 6.00 14.48
CA LYS A 75 0.91 5.08 15.62
C LYS A 75 -0.33 4.22 15.86
N LYS A 76 -1.52 4.83 15.85
CA LYS A 76 -2.79 4.10 16.02
C LYS A 76 -3.05 3.05 14.94
N LYS A 77 -2.55 3.27 13.72
CA LYS A 77 -2.70 2.35 12.58
C LYS A 77 -1.47 1.45 12.35
N LEU A 78 -0.47 1.49 13.23
CA LEU A 78 0.77 0.70 13.11
C LEU A 78 1.50 0.90 11.76
N MET A 79 1.54 2.13 11.27
CA MET A 79 2.21 2.49 10.01
C MET A 79 3.14 3.69 10.20
N LYS A 80 4.06 3.90 9.26
CA LYS A 80 4.97 5.05 9.28
C LYS A 80 4.25 6.33 8.84
N LEU A 81 4.81 7.49 9.20
CA LEU A 81 4.25 8.80 8.81
C LEU A 81 4.09 8.94 7.27
N PRO A 82 5.08 8.57 6.42
CA PRO A 82 4.92 8.64 4.97
C PRO A 82 3.80 7.73 4.45
N GLU A 83 3.69 6.51 4.98
CA GLU A 83 2.65 5.55 4.62
C GLU A 83 1.25 6.07 4.97
N MET A 84 1.13 6.75 6.12
CA MET A 84 -0.12 7.41 6.51
C MET A 84 -0.50 8.53 5.53
N VAL A 85 0.46 9.37 5.13
CA VAL A 85 0.20 10.45 4.15
C VAL A 85 -0.25 9.84 2.81
N GLU A 86 0.41 8.77 2.36
CA GLU A 86 0.00 8.05 1.16
C GLU A 86 -1.40 7.41 1.29
N ASP A 87 -1.72 6.79 2.43
CA ASP A 87 -3.05 6.22 2.70
C ASP A 87 -4.15 7.30 2.68
N ILE A 88 -3.88 8.47 3.25
CA ILE A 88 -4.82 9.61 3.23
C ILE A 88 -5.04 10.09 1.79
N LEU A 89 -3.96 10.34 1.04
CA LEU A 89 -4.05 10.79 -0.34
C LEU A 89 -4.77 9.76 -1.22
N ARG A 90 -4.43 8.48 -1.05
CA ARG A 90 -5.09 7.37 -1.75
C ARG A 90 -6.59 7.35 -1.47
N ARG A 91 -6.99 7.37 -0.19
CA ARG A 91 -8.41 7.37 0.20
C ARG A 91 -9.15 8.58 -0.35
N SER A 92 -8.54 9.76 -0.28
CA SER A 92 -9.11 10.99 -0.81
C SER A 92 -9.39 10.87 -2.31
N CYS A 93 -8.41 10.38 -3.07
CA CYS A 93 -8.55 10.18 -4.52
C CYS A 93 -9.56 9.08 -4.86
N THR A 94 -9.53 7.93 -4.18
CA THR A 94 -10.47 6.82 -4.44
C THR A 94 -11.91 7.21 -4.12
N ASN A 95 -12.13 8.01 -3.08
CA ASN A 95 -13.45 8.52 -2.74
C ASN A 95 -14.00 9.45 -3.81
N ILE A 96 -13.15 10.17 -4.54
CA ILE A 96 -13.57 11.01 -5.67
C ILE A 96 -13.93 10.13 -6.87
N ILE A 97 -13.10 9.15 -7.20
CA ILE A 97 -13.29 8.27 -8.37
C ILE A 97 -14.53 7.40 -8.22
N ASN A 98 -14.77 6.86 -7.02
CA ASN A 98 -15.87 5.92 -6.76
C ASN A 98 -17.17 6.60 -6.32
N LYS A 99 -17.24 7.95 -6.30
CA LYS A 99 -18.51 8.62 -6.07
C LYS A 99 -19.45 8.22 -7.20
N PRO A 100 -20.61 7.58 -6.92
CA PRO A 100 -21.60 7.37 -7.94
C PRO A 100 -21.90 8.76 -8.50
N LYS A 101 -21.71 8.94 -9.82
CA LYS A 101 -22.16 10.17 -10.48
C LYS A 101 -23.59 10.39 -10.02
N PRO A 102 -23.95 11.61 -9.58
CA PRO A 102 -25.35 11.89 -9.29
C PRO A 102 -26.10 11.47 -10.56
N ARG A 103 -26.92 10.41 -10.45
CA ARG A 103 -27.86 10.09 -11.52
C ARG A 103 -28.66 11.38 -11.68
N GLU A 104 -28.80 11.90 -12.89
CA GLU A 104 -29.79 12.92 -13.16
C GLU A 104 -31.10 12.35 -12.61
N GLN A 105 -31.52 12.86 -11.45
CA GLN A 105 -32.74 12.39 -10.82
C GLN A 105 -33.83 12.81 -11.77
N LYS A 106 -34.56 11.84 -12.33
CA LYS A 106 -35.75 12.16 -13.11
C LYS A 106 -36.64 13.00 -12.20
N ILE A 107 -37.18 14.09 -12.74
CA ILE A 107 -38.01 15.04 -11.98
C ILE A 107 -39.14 14.28 -11.27
N ASP A 108 -39.67 13.25 -11.91
CA ASP A 108 -40.69 12.37 -11.37
C ASP A 108 -40.24 11.63 -10.10
N ASP A 109 -39.01 11.11 -10.06
CA ASP A 109 -38.46 10.44 -8.87
C ASP A 109 -38.27 11.45 -7.74
N LEU A 110 -37.84 12.67 -8.04
CA LEU A 110 -37.69 13.74 -7.04
C LEU A 110 -39.06 14.13 -6.45
N LEU A 111 -40.08 14.30 -7.29
CA LEU A 111 -41.44 14.61 -6.87
C LEU A 111 -42.02 13.45 -6.03
N VAL A 112 -41.84 12.21 -6.46
CA VAL A 112 -42.24 11.04 -5.67
C VAL A 112 -41.50 11.00 -4.33
N THR A 113 -40.22 11.39 -4.26
CA THR A 113 -39.48 11.42 -3.00
C THR A 113 -39.93 12.56 -2.08
N MET A 114 -40.28 13.73 -2.63
CA MET A 114 -40.78 14.86 -1.85
C MET A 114 -42.20 14.64 -1.30
N PHE A 115 -43.04 13.91 -2.04
CA PHE A 115 -44.44 13.68 -1.67
C PHE A 115 -44.72 12.29 -1.08
N SER A 116 -43.76 11.35 -1.15
CA SER A 116 -43.85 10.11 -0.38
C SER A 116 -43.54 10.43 1.08
N LYS A 117 -44.53 10.18 1.94
CA LYS A 117 -44.39 10.33 3.39
C LYS A 117 -43.12 9.61 3.86
N ALA A 118 -42.30 10.29 4.67
CA ALA A 118 -41.10 9.70 5.27
C ALA A 118 -41.43 8.31 5.84
N PRO A 119 -40.58 7.29 5.63
CA PRO A 119 -40.85 5.95 6.11
C PRO A 119 -40.96 6.00 7.64
N GLN A 120 -42.19 5.95 8.16
CA GLN A 120 -42.42 5.70 9.57
C GLN A 120 -41.78 4.34 9.87
N GLY A 121 -40.77 4.36 10.74
CA GLY A 121 -39.99 3.17 11.09
C GLY A 121 -40.91 1.99 11.37
N ARG A 122 -40.68 0.89 10.63
CA ARG A 122 -41.38 -0.38 10.80
C ARG A 122 -41.14 -0.87 12.22
N LYS A 123 -42.12 -0.75 13.13
CA LYS A 123 -42.01 -1.32 14.49
C LYS A 123 -41.78 -2.83 14.35
N LYS A 124 -40.63 -3.32 14.84
CA LYS A 124 -40.35 -4.76 14.96
C LYS A 124 -41.49 -5.39 15.78
N LYS A 125 -42.25 -6.33 15.19
CA LYS A 125 -43.05 -7.26 15.98
C LYS A 125 -42.06 -8.20 16.67
N SER A 126 -42.04 -8.18 18.00
CA SER A 126 -41.41 -9.20 18.82
C SER A 126 -42.23 -10.49 18.67
N SER A 127 -41.58 -11.55 18.22
CA SER A 127 -42.06 -12.94 18.32
C SER A 127 -40.89 -13.78 18.80
#